data_AF-A0A2G9TBW1-F1
#
_entry.id   AF-A0A2G9TBW1-F1
#
_cell.length_a   1.000
_cell.length_b   1.000
_cell.length_c   1.000
_cell.angle_alpha   90.00
_cell.angle_beta   90.00
_cell.angle_gamma   90.00
#
_symmetry.space_group_name_H-M   'P 1'
#
loop_
_entity.id
_entity.type
_entity.pdbx_description
1 polymer ?
#
loop_
_entity_poly.entity_id
_entity_poly.type
_entity_poly.pdbx_seq_one_letter_code
_entity_poly.pdbx_strand_id
1 'polypeptide(L)'
;MLLPPLFALRSADNKEIKGHEGRGNCYVADTTSLLGLDWITQVGPLFHHLTGNTTCNAVSATTLAKLRSSLTAQLQKQFAAVFAPGLGRCTKSKASLKLKPHATPVFRKARPVPYAVLPRLSQEIDRLIAANVLSPVDHSDWAAPIVVAKRKM
;
A
#
# COMPACT_ATOMS: atom_id res chain seq x y z
N MET A 1 -47.71 -33.47 5.80
CA MET A 1 -47.03 -33.37 7.11
C MET A 1 -45.70 -32.67 6.85
N LEU A 2 -45.59 -31.38 7.15
CA LEU A 2 -44.39 -30.58 6.87
C LEU A 2 -43.35 -30.91 7.95
N LEU A 3 -42.14 -31.36 7.56
CA LEU A 3 -41.04 -31.52 8.51
C LEU A 3 -40.65 -30.13 9.05
N PRO A 4 -40.35 -29.98 10.36
CA PRO A 4 -39.94 -28.69 10.89
C PRO A 4 -38.57 -28.26 10.31
N PRO A 5 -38.30 -26.95 10.19
CA PRO A 5 -37.01 -26.46 9.73
C PRO A 5 -35.90 -26.92 10.68
N LEU A 6 -34.78 -27.37 10.11
CA LEU A 6 -33.71 -28.10 10.81
C LEU A 6 -32.94 -27.28 11.86
N PHE A 7 -33.18 -25.96 11.96
CA PHE A 7 -32.64 -25.10 13.02
C PHE A 7 -33.41 -23.78 13.10
N ALA A 8 -33.52 -23.22 14.31
CA ALA A 8 -34.12 -21.91 14.57
C ALA A 8 -33.02 -20.93 15.01
N LEU A 9 -32.85 -19.82 14.28
CA LEU A 9 -31.90 -18.77 14.65
C LEU A 9 -32.48 -17.93 15.79
N ARG A 10 -31.73 -17.83 16.88
CA ARG A 10 -32.06 -17.01 18.05
C ARG A 10 -31.05 -15.88 18.18
N SER A 11 -31.52 -14.70 18.57
CA SER A 11 -30.65 -13.60 18.99
C SER A 11 -29.81 -14.00 20.21
N ALA A 12 -28.73 -13.26 20.48
CA ALA A 12 -27.92 -13.42 21.70
C ALA A 12 -28.76 -13.32 22.99
N ASP A 13 -29.87 -12.59 22.95
CA ASP A 13 -30.85 -12.48 24.05
C ASP A 13 -31.88 -13.62 24.07
N ASN A 14 -31.61 -14.72 23.36
CA ASN A 14 -32.43 -15.93 23.25
C ASN A 14 -33.87 -15.71 22.70
N LYS A 15 -34.12 -14.55 22.07
CA LYS A 15 -35.36 -14.25 21.36
C LYS A 15 -35.33 -14.84 19.96
N GLU A 16 -36.41 -15.50 19.57
CA GLU A 16 -36.60 -16.02 18.22
C GLU A 16 -36.69 -14.85 17.23
N ILE A 17 -35.93 -14.93 16.14
CA ILE A 17 -35.89 -13.88 15.12
C ILE A 17 -37.14 -14.05 14.23
N LYS A 18 -38.28 -13.57 14.73
CA LYS A 18 -39.59 -13.37 14.06
C LYS A 18 -39.81 -14.12 12.74
N GLY A 19 -39.82 -15.45 12.75
CA GLY A 19 -40.35 -16.28 11.66
C GLY A 19 -39.77 -16.03 10.26
N HIS A 20 -38.54 -15.52 10.15
CA HIS A 20 -37.92 -15.29 8.85
C HIS A 20 -37.22 -16.57 8.37
N GLU A 21 -37.73 -17.16 7.29
CA GLU A 21 -37.12 -18.30 6.62
C GLU A 21 -36.09 -17.80 5.59
N GLY A 22 -34.87 -18.33 5.65
CA GLY A 22 -33.77 -17.96 4.77
C GLY A 22 -32.88 -19.15 4.45
N ARG A 23 -32.23 -19.13 3.29
CA ARG A 23 -31.35 -20.20 2.81
C ARG A 23 -29.99 -19.61 2.44
N GLY A 24 -28.92 -20.09 3.06
CA GLY A 24 -27.57 -19.61 2.82
C GLY A 24 -26.53 -20.68 3.14
N ASN A 25 -25.27 -20.38 2.86
CA ASN A 25 -24.19 -21.30 3.19
C ASN A 25 -23.78 -21.07 4.64
N CYS A 26 -23.79 -22.11 5.46
CA CYS A 26 -23.35 -22.03 6.86
C CYS A 26 -22.02 -22.78 6.97
N TYR A 27 -20.99 -22.09 7.46
CA TYR A 27 -19.71 -22.69 7.78
C TYR A 27 -19.61 -22.82 9.29
N VAL A 28 -19.63 -24.05 9.78
CA VAL A 28 -19.50 -24.35 11.20
C VAL A 28 -18.03 -24.50 11.53
N ALA A 29 -17.54 -23.71 12.48
CA ALA A 29 -16.20 -23.83 13.05
C ALA A 29 -16.33 -24.03 14.57
N ASP A 30 -15.27 -24.52 15.23
CA ASP A 30 -15.25 -24.73 16.69
C ASP A 30 -15.26 -23.41 17.49
N THR A 31 -15.24 -22.26 16.81
CA THR A 31 -15.44 -20.91 17.36
C THR A 31 -16.81 -20.37 17.00
N THR A 32 -17.29 -19.33 17.70
CA THR A 32 -18.58 -18.65 17.46
C THR A 32 -19.00 -18.69 15.99
N SER A 33 -20.08 -19.43 15.70
CA SER A 33 -20.57 -19.62 14.33
C SER A 33 -20.87 -18.27 13.68
N LEU A 34 -20.03 -17.87 12.71
CA LEU A 34 -20.21 -16.63 11.98
C LEU A 34 -21.22 -16.88 10.86
N LEU A 35 -22.42 -16.33 11.01
CA LEU A 35 -23.35 -16.21 9.90
C LEU A 35 -22.79 -15.15 8.95
N GLY A 36 -22.60 -15.53 7.68
CA GLY A 36 -22.10 -14.63 6.65
C GLY A 36 -23.06 -13.50 6.31
N LEU A 37 -22.59 -12.54 5.50
CA LEU A 37 -23.41 -11.43 5.02
C LEU A 37 -24.64 -11.91 4.22
N ASP A 38 -24.55 -13.10 3.61
CA ASP A 38 -25.61 -13.77 2.86
C ASP A 38 -26.83 -14.14 3.71
N TRP A 39 -26.63 -14.46 4.99
CA TRP A 39 -27.71 -14.69 5.95
C TRP A 39 -28.30 -13.37 6.45
N ILE A 40 -27.44 -12.39 6.68
CA ILE A 40 -27.83 -11.08 7.20
C ILE A 40 -28.70 -10.31 6.20
N THR A 41 -28.38 -10.36 4.89
CA THR A 41 -29.14 -9.69 3.83
C THR A 41 -30.57 -10.20 3.70
N GLN A 42 -30.83 -11.46 4.05
CA GLN A 42 -32.16 -12.07 3.99
C GLN A 42 -33.07 -11.59 5.13
N VAL A 43 -32.49 -11.15 6.24
CA VAL A 43 -33.23 -10.55 7.34
C VAL A 43 -33.25 -9.04 7.18
N GLY A 44 -34.23 -8.55 6.42
CA GLY A 44 -34.38 -7.11 6.09
C GLY A 44 -34.16 -6.15 7.27
N PRO A 45 -34.74 -6.38 8.46
CA PRO A 45 -34.49 -5.54 9.63
C PRO A 45 -33.05 -5.55 10.14
N LEU A 46 -32.36 -6.70 10.12
CA LEU A 46 -30.95 -6.81 10.53
C LEU A 46 -30.04 -6.16 9.49
N PHE A 47 -30.29 -6.42 8.20
CA PHE A 47 -29.57 -5.78 7.12
C PHE A 47 -29.72 -4.26 7.18
N HIS A 48 -30.93 -3.75 7.41
CA HIS A 48 -31.19 -2.32 7.52
C HIS A 48 -30.66 -1.73 8.83
N HIS A 49 -30.51 -2.50 9.90
CA HIS A 49 -29.82 -2.04 11.11
C HIS A 49 -28.30 -1.92 10.88
N LEU A 50 -27.71 -2.86 10.13
CA LEU A 50 -26.28 -2.87 9.81
C LEU A 50 -25.90 -1.89 8.69
N THR A 51 -26.78 -1.69 7.72
CA THR A 51 -26.52 -0.85 6.53
C THR A 51 -27.32 0.45 6.50
N GLY A 52 -28.29 0.64 7.40
CA GLY A 52 -29.18 1.80 7.43
C GLY A 52 -28.47 3.13 7.68
N ASN A 53 -27.27 3.11 8.27
CA ASN A 53 -26.43 4.30 8.41
C ASN A 53 -25.45 4.49 7.24
N THR A 54 -25.38 3.58 6.27
CA THR A 54 -24.47 3.70 5.13
C THR A 54 -25.09 3.09 3.88
N THR A 55 -26.10 3.77 3.35
CA THR A 55 -26.70 3.44 2.06
C THR A 55 -25.90 4.11 0.94
N CYS A 56 -25.05 3.36 0.23
CA CYS A 56 -24.45 3.81 -1.02
C CYS A 56 -25.31 3.31 -2.20
N ASN A 57 -26.27 4.10 -2.64
CA ASN A 57 -27.26 3.65 -3.64
C ASN A 57 -26.69 3.39 -5.05
N ALA A 58 -25.64 4.11 -5.45
CA ALA A 58 -24.82 3.79 -6.61
C ALA A 58 -23.60 4.71 -6.61
N VAL A 59 -22.39 4.16 -6.69
CA VAL A 59 -21.19 4.96 -6.91
C VAL A 59 -20.98 5.07 -8.42
N SER A 60 -21.44 6.18 -9.01
CA SER A 60 -21.10 6.48 -10.40
C SER A 60 -19.60 6.71 -10.54
N ALA A 61 -18.97 6.05 -11.51
CA ALA A 61 -17.54 6.19 -11.79
C ALA A 61 -17.14 7.66 -12.03
N THR A 62 -18.03 8.46 -12.62
CA THR A 62 -17.79 9.88 -12.87
C THR A 62 -17.82 10.71 -11.59
N THR A 63 -18.72 10.41 -10.64
CA THR A 63 -18.76 11.06 -9.33
C THR A 63 -17.52 10.72 -8.51
N LEU A 64 -17.09 9.45 -8.52
CA LEU A 64 -15.89 9.02 -7.83
C LEU A 64 -14.62 9.66 -8.42
N ALA A 65 -14.54 9.80 -9.74
CA ALA A 65 -13.46 10.51 -10.40
C ALA A 65 -13.40 11.99 -9.98
N LYS A 66 -14.54 12.68 -9.95
CA LYS A 66 -14.63 14.08 -9.48
C LYS A 66 -14.18 14.23 -8.03
N LEU A 67 -14.66 13.36 -7.14
CA LEU A 67 -14.26 13.36 -5.73
C LEU A 67 -12.77 13.09 -5.56
N ARG A 68 -12.21 12.14 -6.31
CA ARG A 68 -10.76 11.85 -6.30
C ARG A 68 -9.94 13.05 -6.75
N SER A 69 -10.31 13.70 -7.85
CA SER A 69 -9.61 14.88 -8.33
C SER A 69 -9.66 16.02 -7.32
N SER A 70 -10.84 16.27 -6.73
CA SER A 70 -11.02 17.29 -5.69
C SER A 70 -10.18 16.99 -4.44
N LEU A 71 -10.21 15.75 -3.94
CA LEU A 71 -9.40 15.33 -2.80
C LEU A 71 -7.90 15.43 -3.10
N THR A 72 -7.48 15.02 -4.30
CA THR A 72 -6.08 15.10 -4.73
C THR A 72 -5.61 16.55 -4.74
N ALA A 73 -6.39 17.47 -5.32
CA ALA A 73 -6.07 18.90 -5.32
C ALA A 73 -5.99 19.47 -3.90
N GLN A 74 -6.90 19.06 -3.01
CA GLN A 74 -6.88 19.47 -1.61
C GLN A 74 -5.61 18.98 -0.89
N LEU A 75 -5.25 17.71 -1.07
CA LEU A 75 -4.04 17.13 -0.46
C LEU A 75 -2.76 17.75 -1.01
N GLN A 76 -2.70 18.01 -2.32
CA GLN A 76 -1.57 18.71 -2.94
C GLN A 76 -1.42 20.12 -2.38
N LYS A 77 -2.52 20.83 -2.15
CA LYS A 77 -2.50 22.17 -1.53
C LYS A 77 -2.08 22.11 -0.07
N GLN A 78 -2.60 21.15 0.69
CA GLN A 78 -2.32 21.02 2.13
C GLN A 78 -0.89 20.54 2.42
N PHE A 79 -0.37 19.63 1.60
CA PHE A 79 0.94 19.01 1.77
C PHE A 79 1.86 19.32 0.59
N ALA A 80 1.94 20.59 0.18
CA ALA A 80 2.68 21.01 -1.00
C ALA A 80 4.13 20.51 -1.02
N ALA A 81 4.78 20.46 0.15
CA ALA A 81 6.15 19.96 0.30
C ALA A 81 6.31 18.46 -0.05
N VAL A 82 5.29 17.63 0.19
CA VAL A 82 5.32 16.19 -0.13
C VAL A 82 5.18 15.95 -1.63
N PHE A 83 4.40 16.80 -2.30
CA PHE A 83 4.15 16.73 -3.74
C PHE A 83 5.07 17.65 -4.57
N ALA A 84 6.03 18.33 -3.92
CA ALA A 84 7.01 19.15 -4.60
C ALA A 84 7.83 18.28 -5.56
N PRO A 85 8.08 18.75 -6.80
CA PRO A 85 8.90 18.00 -7.74
C PRO A 85 10.34 17.88 -7.21
N GLY A 86 10.93 16.68 -7.35
CA GLY A 86 12.32 16.42 -6.99
C GLY A 86 12.48 15.33 -5.93
N LEU A 87 13.71 15.19 -5.44
CA LEU A 87 14.05 14.22 -4.40
C LEU A 87 13.90 14.86 -3.02
N GLY A 88 13.12 14.23 -2.14
CA GLY A 88 13.05 14.60 -0.74
C GLY A 88 14.24 14.06 0.05
N ARG A 89 14.55 14.69 1.20
CA ARG A 89 15.58 14.23 2.14
C ARG A 89 14.93 13.76 3.45
N CYS A 90 15.14 12.50 3.81
CA CYS A 90 14.72 12.02 5.13
C CYS A 90 15.63 12.62 6.21
N THR A 91 15.05 13.37 7.14
CA THR A 91 15.75 13.99 8.28
C THR A 91 15.55 13.24 9.60
N LYS A 92 14.59 12.30 9.65
CA LYS A 92 14.16 11.63 10.88
C LYS A 92 15.08 10.49 11.32
N SER A 93 15.80 9.86 10.39
CA SER A 93 16.65 8.71 10.68
C SER A 93 17.89 8.70 9.81
N LYS A 94 18.96 8.10 10.35
CA LYS A 94 20.21 7.86 9.63
C LYS A 94 20.39 6.36 9.43
N ALA A 95 20.77 5.94 8.23
CA ALA A 95 21.15 4.57 7.97
C ALA A 95 22.55 4.32 8.53
N SER A 96 22.74 3.18 9.21
CA SER A 96 24.04 2.70 9.68
C SER A 96 24.27 1.30 9.13
N LEU A 97 25.40 1.08 8.48
CA LEU A 97 25.77 -0.22 7.93
C LEU A 97 26.68 -0.95 8.93
N LYS A 98 26.18 -2.05 9.48
CA LYS A 98 27.00 -2.94 10.34
C LYS A 98 27.72 -3.95 9.46
N LEU A 99 29.04 -3.95 9.52
CA LEU A 99 29.87 -4.92 8.81
C LEU A 99 29.91 -6.26 9.56
N LYS A 100 30.15 -7.34 8.81
CA LYS A 100 30.41 -8.66 9.41
C LYS A 100 31.73 -8.63 10.19
N PRO A 101 31.89 -9.46 11.23
CA PRO A 101 33.19 -9.64 11.88
C PRO A 101 34.28 -9.97 10.85
N HIS A 102 35.46 -9.36 11.01
CA HIS A 102 36.63 -9.54 10.12
C HIS A 102 36.45 -9.07 8.67
N ALA A 103 35.47 -8.20 8.37
CA ALA A 103 35.37 -7.60 7.05
C ALA A 103 36.60 -6.71 6.75
N THR A 104 37.28 -6.97 5.64
CA THR A 104 38.43 -6.19 5.17
C THR A 104 38.04 -5.25 4.04
N PRO A 105 38.57 -4.01 4.00
CA PRO A 105 38.33 -3.09 2.90
C PRO A 105 38.78 -3.65 1.56
N VAL A 106 37.99 -3.36 0.52
CA VAL A 106 38.31 -3.73 -0.86
C VAL A 106 38.16 -2.52 -1.75
N PHE A 107 39.26 -2.13 -2.40
CA PHE A 107 39.29 -1.09 -3.41
C PHE A 107 39.34 -1.70 -4.82
N ARG A 108 38.28 -1.48 -5.61
CA ARG A 108 38.22 -1.93 -7.01
C ARG A 108 38.26 -0.72 -7.95
N LYS A 109 39.14 -0.78 -8.95
CA LYS A 109 39.25 0.23 -10.01
C LYS A 109 37.94 0.36 -10.79
N ALA A 110 37.69 1.56 -11.32
CA ALA A 110 36.55 1.83 -12.19
C ALA A 110 36.58 0.95 -13.46
N ARG A 111 35.40 0.57 -13.96
CA ARG A 111 35.30 -0.19 -15.22
C ARG A 111 35.50 0.74 -16.41
N PRO A 112 36.18 0.28 -17.48
CA PRO A 112 36.18 0.99 -18.75
C PRO A 112 34.76 1.18 -19.26
N VAL A 113 34.43 2.41 -19.65
CA VAL A 113 33.14 2.77 -20.23
C VAL A 113 33.34 3.30 -21.65
N PRO A 114 32.43 2.99 -22.59
CA PRO A 114 32.52 3.50 -23.96
C PRO A 114 32.56 5.03 -23.99
N TYR A 115 33.40 5.60 -24.85
CA TYR A 115 33.59 7.05 -24.96
C TYR A 115 32.29 7.82 -25.20
N ALA A 116 31.40 7.27 -26.02
CA ALA A 116 30.09 7.86 -26.32
C ALA A 116 29.17 8.04 -25.10
N VAL A 117 29.40 7.28 -24.01
CA VAL A 117 28.57 7.29 -22.80
C VAL A 117 29.16 8.22 -21.73
N LEU A 118 30.46 8.54 -21.81
CA LEU A 118 31.16 9.36 -20.82
C LEU A 118 30.46 10.71 -20.53
N PRO A 119 30.06 11.52 -21.53
CA PRO A 119 29.45 12.82 -21.26
C PRO A 119 28.16 12.70 -20.44
N ARG A 120 27.33 11.71 -20.77
CA ARG A 120 26.06 11.45 -20.06
C ARG A 120 26.30 10.94 -18.64
N LEU A 121 27.31 10.09 -18.45
CA LEU A 121 27.66 9.58 -17.13
C LEU A 121 28.17 10.71 -16.23
N SER A 122 29.09 11.55 -16.72
CA SER A 122 29.62 12.68 -15.96
C SER A 122 28.52 13.65 -15.56
N GLN A 123 27.64 14.02 -16.50
CA GLN A 123 26.50 14.89 -16.22
C GLN A 123 25.57 14.33 -15.14
N GLU A 124 25.34 13.02 -15.12
CA GLU A 124 24.51 12.39 -14.09
C GLU A 124 25.20 12.38 -12.72
N ILE A 125 26.52 12.16 -12.67
CA ILE A 125 27.29 12.26 -11.43
C ILE A 125 27.24 13.70 -10.89
N ASP A 126 27.45 14.71 -11.74
CA ASP A 126 27.38 16.12 -11.36
C ASP A 126 25.98 16.49 -10.84
N ARG A 127 24.93 15.99 -11.51
CA ARG A 127 23.54 16.18 -11.07
C ARG A 127 23.30 15.59 -9.68
N LEU A 128 23.85 14.41 -9.39
CA LEU A 128 23.72 13.75 -8.09
C LEU A 128 24.51 14.47 -6.99
N ILE A 129 25.67 15.04 -7.30
CA ILE A 129 26.43 15.89 -6.38
C ILE A 129 25.65 17.17 -6.07
N ALA A 130 25.15 17.86 -7.10
CA ALA A 130 24.33 19.06 -6.93
C ALA A 130 23.04 18.80 -6.12
N ALA A 131 22.45 17.61 -6.29
CA ALA A 131 21.29 17.16 -5.51
C ALA A 131 21.63 16.71 -4.08
N ASN A 132 22.90 16.80 -3.65
CA ASN A 132 23.39 16.31 -2.35
C ASN A 132 23.10 14.80 -2.10
N VAL A 133 23.02 14.01 -3.18
CA VAL A 133 22.88 12.55 -3.10
C VAL A 133 24.25 11.90 -2.99
N LEU A 134 25.25 12.42 -3.70
CA LEU A 134 26.64 12.01 -3.62
C LEU A 134 27.50 13.15 -3.06
N SER A 135 28.55 12.80 -2.35
CA SER A 135 29.59 13.74 -1.90
C SER A 135 30.95 13.24 -2.37
N PRO A 136 31.81 14.09 -2.96
CA PRO A 136 33.17 13.69 -3.30
C PRO A 136 33.96 13.36 -2.04
N VAL A 137 34.87 12.39 -2.17
CA VAL A 137 35.78 11.95 -1.09
C VAL A 137 37.16 11.81 -1.72
N ASP A 138 38.19 12.39 -1.09
CA ASP A 138 39.56 12.38 -1.63
C ASP A 138 40.18 10.98 -1.59
N HIS A 139 39.96 10.25 -0.49
CA HIS A 139 40.53 8.92 -0.25
C HIS A 139 39.54 7.99 0.45
N SER A 140 39.49 6.73 0.02
CA SER A 140 38.68 5.68 0.65
C SER A 140 39.35 4.34 0.46
N ASP A 141 39.41 3.52 1.52
CA ASP A 141 39.88 2.13 1.44
C ASP A 141 38.86 1.22 0.72
N TRP A 142 37.61 1.69 0.61
CA TRP A 142 36.51 1.00 -0.05
C TRP A 142 36.17 1.66 -1.37
N ALA A 143 36.16 0.89 -2.45
CA ALA A 143 35.65 1.34 -3.74
C ALA A 143 35.04 0.20 -4.54
N ALA A 144 33.88 0.45 -5.14
CA ALA A 144 33.21 -0.47 -6.05
C ALA A 144 33.00 0.22 -7.40
N PRO A 145 33.21 -0.49 -8.53
CA PRO A 145 32.99 0.09 -9.84
C PRO A 145 31.50 0.34 -10.10
N ILE A 146 31.18 1.49 -10.68
CA ILE A 146 29.83 1.82 -11.17
C ILE A 146 29.56 1.04 -12.47
N VAL A 147 28.33 0.55 -12.61
CA VAL A 147 27.83 -0.09 -13.84
C VAL A 147 26.77 0.81 -14.46
N VAL A 148 26.98 1.20 -15.72
CA VAL A 148 26.03 2.04 -16.45
C VAL A 148 24.98 1.16 -17.13
N ALA A 149 23.73 1.32 -16.74
CA ALA A 149 22.60 0.64 -17.36
C ALA A 149 21.71 1.65 -18.09
N LYS A 150 21.42 1.40 -19.37
CA LYS A 150 20.47 2.19 -20.15
C LYS A 150 19.06 1.67 -19.87
N ARG A 151 18.21 2.48 -19.25
CA ARG A 151 16.77 2.19 -19.22
C ARG A 151 16.19 2.38 -20.62
N LYS A 152 15.40 1.40 -21.07
CA LYS A 152 14.52 1.57 -22.22
C LYS A 152 13.32 2.40 -21.74
N MET A 153 13.04 3.49 -22.44
CA MET A 153 11.81 4.26 -22.30
C MET A 153 10.72 3.61 -23.13
#